data_AF-A0A017HPI2-F1
#
_entry.id   AF-A0A017HPI2-F1
#
_cell.length_a   1.000
_cell.length_b   1.000
_cell.length_c   1.000
_cell.angle_alpha   90.00
_cell.angle_beta   90.00
_cell.angle_gamma   90.00
#
_symmetry.space_group_name_H-M   'P 1'
#
loop_
_entity.id
_entity.type
_entity.pdbx_description
1 polymer ?
#
loop_
_entity_poly.entity_id
_entity_poly.type
_entity_poly.pdbx_seq_one_letter_code
_entity_poly.pdbx_strand_id
1 'polypeptide(L)'
;MTRNDKNPSPGMETTGHDWDGIQEWNNPLPRWWLWMLYATIVWGVGYTIAYPAWPLVHGATSGLLGYSTRGAVAEEIAGVEQARSGMMEKLANADLTTLGQDPDLQGFAVNAGASVFRANCAQCHGSGAAGEPVGRLPEPPG
;
A
#
# COMPACT_ATOMS: atom_id res chain seq x y z
N MET A 1 -41.38 35.01 21.97
CA MET A 1 -41.18 33.64 21.46
C MET A 1 -40.45 32.85 22.53
N THR A 2 -41.18 32.17 23.40
CA THR A 2 -40.61 31.24 24.39
C THR A 2 -40.20 29.98 23.64
N ARG A 3 -38.90 29.82 23.39
CA ARG A 3 -38.35 28.62 22.76
C ARG A 3 -38.48 27.46 23.76
N ASN A 4 -39.15 26.40 23.33
CA ASN A 4 -39.41 25.19 24.11
C ASN A 4 -38.11 24.39 24.24
N ASP A 5 -37.44 24.57 25.35
CA ASP A 5 -36.27 23.87 25.86
C ASP A 5 -36.63 22.40 26.14
N LYS A 6 -36.76 21.63 25.05
CA LYS A 6 -36.93 20.18 25.09
C LYS A 6 -35.63 19.58 25.61
N ASN A 7 -35.56 19.32 26.92
CA ASN A 7 -34.53 18.49 27.52
C ASN A 7 -34.92 17.01 27.31
N PRO A 8 -34.27 16.24 26.42
CA PRO A 8 -34.65 14.87 26.13
C PRO A 8 -34.24 13.88 27.25
N SER A 9 -33.57 14.34 28.31
CA SER A 9 -33.16 13.50 29.44
C SER A 9 -33.18 14.28 30.76
N PRO A 10 -33.85 13.78 31.81
CA PRO A 10 -33.86 14.45 33.12
C PRO A 10 -32.44 14.55 33.69
N GLY A 11 -31.95 15.77 33.92
CA GLY A 11 -30.71 16.03 34.67
C GLY A 11 -29.46 16.37 33.85
N MET A 12 -29.55 16.55 32.53
CA MET A 12 -28.43 17.06 31.74
C MET A 12 -28.54 18.58 31.54
N GLU A 13 -27.49 19.30 31.90
CA GLU A 13 -27.38 20.75 31.74
C GLU A 13 -26.69 21.10 30.41
N THR A 14 -27.05 22.26 29.83
CA THR A 14 -26.33 22.83 28.69
C THR A 14 -25.13 23.67 29.17
N THR A 15 -24.18 23.96 28.29
CA THR A 15 -22.95 24.72 28.61
C THR A 15 -23.17 26.22 28.84
N GLY A 16 -24.42 26.70 28.81
CA GLY A 16 -24.80 28.08 29.13
C GLY A 16 -24.67 29.10 27.99
N HIS A 17 -24.16 28.71 26.83
CA HIS A 17 -24.07 29.56 25.64
C HIS A 17 -25.02 29.10 24.53
N ASP A 18 -25.61 30.04 23.82
CA ASP A 18 -26.47 29.80 22.64
C ASP A 18 -25.79 30.39 21.40
N TRP A 19 -25.59 29.56 20.39
CA TRP A 19 -24.98 29.91 19.13
C TRP A 19 -26.01 29.74 18.01
N ASP A 20 -26.70 30.82 17.67
CA ASP A 20 -27.76 30.83 16.64
C ASP A 20 -28.86 29.77 16.89
N GLY A 21 -29.28 29.62 18.14
CA GLY A 21 -30.26 28.63 18.56
C GLY A 21 -29.72 27.20 18.73
N ILE A 22 -28.41 26.97 18.56
CA ILE A 22 -27.74 25.70 18.90
C ILE A 22 -27.11 25.84 20.30
N GLN A 23 -27.30 24.83 21.14
CA GLN A 23 -26.71 24.73 22.47
C GLN A 23 -26.00 23.39 22.63
N GLU A 24 -24.94 23.37 23.43
CA GLU A 24 -24.13 22.18 23.66
C GLU A 24 -24.54 21.49 24.96
N TRP A 25 -24.67 20.17 24.92
CA TRP A 25 -24.94 19.35 26.11
C TRP A 25 -23.66 19.02 26.86
N ASN A 26 -23.66 19.21 28.18
CA ASN A 26 -22.54 18.86 29.05
C ASN A 26 -22.63 17.39 29.50
N ASN A 27 -22.57 16.47 28.53
CA ASN A 27 -22.63 15.03 28.80
C ASN A 27 -21.23 14.47 29.07
N PRO A 28 -21.10 13.52 30.01
CA PRO A 28 -19.83 12.81 30.15
C PRO A 28 -19.53 12.01 28.87
N LEU A 29 -18.25 11.93 28.52
CA LEU A 29 -17.80 11.15 27.37
C LEU A 29 -18.23 9.68 27.52
N PRO A 30 -18.70 9.02 26.45
CA PRO A 30 -19.06 7.61 26.50
C PRO A 30 -17.89 6.76 26.98
N ARG A 31 -18.11 5.89 27.97
CA ARG A 31 -17.04 5.08 28.57
C ARG A 31 -16.33 4.18 27.55
N TRP A 32 -17.06 3.61 26.60
CA TRP A 32 -16.48 2.79 25.53
C TRP A 32 -15.54 3.61 24.63
N TRP A 33 -15.87 4.87 24.38
CA TRP A 33 -15.03 5.77 23.58
C TRP A 33 -13.72 6.07 24.31
N LEU A 34 -13.78 6.32 25.63
CA LEU A 34 -12.58 6.48 26.45
C LEU A 34 -11.69 5.23 26.45
N TRP A 35 -12.28 4.03 26.54
CA TRP A 35 -11.51 2.79 26.44
C TRP A 35 -10.80 2.67 25.09
N MET A 36 -11.47 3.00 23.98
CA MET A 36 -10.83 3.00 22.66
C MET A 36 -9.72 4.03 22.56
N LEU A 37 -9.91 5.24 23.11
CA LEU A 37 -8.87 6.27 23.17
C LEU A 37 -7.64 5.77 23.95
N TYR A 38 -7.83 5.14 25.12
CA TYR A 38 -6.71 4.61 25.89
C TYR A 38 -6.04 3.42 25.20
N ALA A 39 -6.81 2.55 24.53
CA ALA A 39 -6.27 1.43 23.78
C ALA A 39 -5.36 1.90 22.64
N THR A 40 -5.73 2.94 21.90
CA THR A 40 -4.89 3.49 20.82
C THR A 40 -3.64 4.19 21.36
N ILE A 41 -3.71 4.83 22.52
CA ILE A 41 -2.52 5.38 23.20
C ILE A 41 -1.55 4.26 23.57
N VAL A 42 -2.04 3.20 24.24
CA VAL A 42 -1.21 2.05 24.62
C VAL A 42 -0.61 1.38 23.39
N TRP A 43 -1.39 1.22 22.33
CA TRP A 43 -0.91 0.70 21.05
C TRP A 43 0.18 1.58 20.44
N GLY A 44 -0.02 2.90 20.41
CA GLY A 44 0.95 3.86 19.89
C GLY A 44 2.28 3.78 20.65
N VAL A 45 2.24 3.78 21.98
CA VAL A 45 3.45 3.61 22.81
C VAL A 45 4.15 2.30 22.50
N GLY A 46 3.40 1.18 22.48
CA GLY A 46 3.95 -0.13 22.13
C GLY A 46 4.59 -0.15 20.75
N TYR A 47 3.95 0.46 19.76
CA TYR A 47 4.45 0.54 18.39
C TYR A 47 5.76 1.33 18.30
N THR A 48 5.89 2.44 19.03
CA THR A 48 7.14 3.24 19.05
C THR A 48 8.31 2.53 19.73
N ILE A 49 8.04 1.54 20.58
CA ILE A 49 9.06 0.68 21.20
C ILE A 49 9.44 -0.46 20.24
N ALA A 50 8.45 -1.04 19.55
CA ALA A 50 8.65 -2.17 18.66
C ALA A 50 9.39 -1.79 17.36
N TYR A 51 9.09 -0.61 16.79
CA TYR A 51 9.56 -0.16 15.48
C TYR A 51 10.44 1.11 15.57
N PRO A 52 11.16 1.45 14.49
CA PRO A 52 11.81 2.74 14.39
C PRO A 52 10.84 3.91 14.50
N ALA A 53 11.13 4.87 15.39
CA ALA A 53 10.17 5.92 15.73
C ALA A 53 10.79 7.30 15.94
N TRP A 54 11.80 7.42 16.80
CA TRP A 54 12.30 8.72 17.24
C TRP A 54 13.56 9.12 16.47
N PRO A 55 13.56 10.26 15.74
CA PRO A 55 14.74 10.74 15.03
C PRO A 55 15.78 11.26 16.04
N LEU A 56 16.99 10.70 15.98
CA LEU A 56 18.18 11.14 16.69
C LEU A 56 19.15 11.79 15.70
N VAL A 57 20.24 12.38 16.21
CA VAL A 57 21.24 13.10 15.39
C VAL A 57 21.84 12.24 14.26
N HIS A 58 21.95 10.92 14.45
CA HIS A 58 22.58 10.00 13.51
C HIS A 58 21.64 8.89 12.99
N GLY A 59 20.32 9.02 13.18
CA GLY A 59 19.35 8.02 12.73
C GLY A 59 18.15 7.90 13.66
N ALA A 60 17.15 7.10 13.29
CA ALA A 60 16.03 6.82 14.18
C ALA A 60 16.40 5.74 15.23
N THR A 61 15.64 5.65 16.32
CA THR A 61 15.62 4.44 17.15
C THR A 61 15.37 3.21 16.27
N SER A 62 15.98 2.06 16.55
CA SER A 62 15.77 0.84 15.74
C SER A 62 14.51 0.06 16.13
N GLY A 63 13.98 0.33 17.33
CA GLY A 63 12.98 -0.52 17.99
C GLY A 63 13.56 -1.86 18.43
N LEU A 64 12.74 -2.68 19.08
CA LEU A 64 13.11 -4.02 19.58
C LEU A 64 13.06 -5.11 18.50
N LEU A 65 12.26 -4.93 17.45
CA LEU A 65 12.08 -5.94 16.40
C LEU A 65 13.15 -5.88 15.30
N GLY A 66 14.03 -4.87 15.30
CA GLY A 66 15.07 -4.70 14.29
C GLY A 66 14.54 -4.41 12.87
N TYR A 67 13.26 -4.04 12.75
CA TYR A 67 12.62 -3.78 11.48
C TYR A 67 13.26 -2.57 10.77
N SER A 68 13.44 -2.69 9.45
CA SER A 68 13.70 -1.54 8.59
C SER A 68 13.00 -1.70 7.25
N THR A 69 12.44 -0.62 6.71
CA THR A 69 11.75 -0.66 5.41
C THR A 69 12.67 -1.12 4.29
N ARG A 70 13.95 -0.72 4.33
CA ARG A 70 14.95 -1.17 3.34
C ARG A 70 15.28 -2.66 3.50
N GLY A 71 15.37 -3.15 4.74
CA GLY A 71 15.58 -4.57 5.02
C GLY A 71 14.42 -5.42 4.52
N ALA A 72 13.17 -4.99 4.74
CA ALA A 72 11.98 -5.70 4.28
C ALA A 72 11.97 -5.87 2.74
N VAL A 73 12.31 -4.80 2.00
CA VAL A 73 12.41 -4.88 0.53
C VAL A 73 13.55 -5.81 0.09
N ALA A 74 14.70 -5.75 0.76
CA ALA A 74 15.83 -6.61 0.43
C ALA A 74 15.50 -8.10 0.68
N GLU A 75 14.80 -8.41 1.77
CA GLU A 75 14.32 -9.75 2.10
C GLU A 75 13.30 -10.26 1.06
N GLU A 76 12.36 -9.41 0.65
CA GLU A 76 11.37 -9.76 -0.39
C GLU A 76 12.03 -10.03 -1.75
N ILE A 77 12.97 -9.17 -2.17
CA ILE A 77 13.74 -9.37 -3.41
C ILE A 77 14.50 -10.70 -3.35
N ALA A 78 15.23 -10.94 -2.25
CA ALA A 78 16.00 -12.17 -2.07
C ALA A 78 15.10 -13.42 -2.09
N GLY A 79 13.91 -13.35 -1.48
CA GLY A 79 12.93 -14.44 -1.52
C GLY A 79 12.43 -14.74 -2.94
N VAL A 80 12.14 -13.71 -3.74
CA VAL A 80 11.73 -13.87 -5.15
C VAL A 80 12.86 -14.40 -6.01
N GLU A 81 14.08 -13.89 -5.84
CA GLU A 81 15.28 -14.36 -6.53
C GLU A 81 15.55 -15.84 -6.21
N GLN A 82 15.51 -16.20 -4.93
CA GLN A 82 15.71 -17.58 -4.49
C GLN A 82 14.66 -18.52 -5.09
N ALA A 83 13.38 -18.13 -5.09
CA ALA A 83 12.29 -18.91 -5.65
C ALA A 83 12.41 -19.13 -7.17
N ARG A 84 13.08 -18.23 -7.88
CA ARG A 84 13.24 -18.29 -9.35
C ARG A 84 14.63 -18.75 -9.79
N SER A 85 15.59 -18.83 -8.87
CA SER A 85 17.03 -19.02 -9.15
C SER A 85 17.30 -20.18 -10.11
N GLY A 86 16.74 -21.36 -9.86
CA GLY A 86 17.00 -22.55 -10.70
C GLY A 86 16.56 -22.40 -12.17
N MET A 87 15.40 -21.81 -12.44
CA MET A 87 14.95 -21.59 -13.83
C MET A 87 15.67 -20.42 -14.48
N MET A 88 15.94 -19.35 -13.72
CA MET A 88 16.69 -18.19 -14.21
C MET A 88 18.15 -18.54 -14.53
N GLU A 89 18.80 -19.39 -13.73
CA GLU A 89 20.16 -19.86 -13.98
C GLU A 89 20.23 -20.76 -15.21
N LYS A 90 19.28 -21.69 -15.38
CA LYS A 90 19.16 -22.48 -16.61
C LYS A 90 18.97 -21.59 -17.83
N LEU A 91 18.08 -20.60 -17.74
CA LEU A 91 17.80 -19.69 -18.84
C LEU A 91 19.01 -18.81 -19.18
N ALA A 92 19.76 -18.35 -18.18
CA ALA A 92 20.97 -17.54 -18.37
C ALA A 92 22.11 -18.30 -19.06
N ASN A 93 22.16 -19.64 -18.90
CA ASN A 93 23.17 -20.50 -19.52
C ASN A 93 22.68 -21.19 -20.80
N ALA A 94 21.39 -21.08 -21.15
CA ALA A 94 20.82 -21.73 -22.32
C ALA A 94 21.21 -20.99 -23.60
N ASP A 95 21.46 -21.75 -24.67
CA ASP A 95 21.57 -21.18 -26.00
C ASP A 95 20.17 -20.89 -26.56
N LEU A 96 19.97 -19.67 -27.08
CA LEU A 96 18.66 -19.24 -27.58
C LEU A 96 18.15 -20.10 -28.74
N THR A 97 19.05 -20.67 -29.54
CA THR A 97 18.70 -21.52 -30.70
C THR A 97 18.26 -22.92 -30.28
N THR A 98 18.67 -23.38 -29.09
CA THR A 98 18.32 -24.70 -28.57
C THR A 98 17.27 -24.65 -27.45
N LEU A 99 16.87 -23.46 -26.99
CA LEU A 99 15.87 -23.26 -25.94
C LEU A 99 14.55 -24.00 -26.19
N GLY A 100 14.13 -24.14 -27.44
CA GLY A 100 12.92 -24.89 -27.82
C GLY A 100 13.00 -26.40 -27.64
N GLN A 101 14.17 -26.94 -27.30
CA GLN A 101 14.38 -28.38 -27.04
C GLN A 101 14.07 -28.77 -25.58
N ASP A 102 13.91 -27.79 -24.68
CA ASP A 102 13.47 -27.97 -23.30
C ASP A 102 12.09 -27.28 -23.13
N PRO A 103 10.96 -28.03 -23.19
CA PRO A 103 9.63 -27.46 -23.14
C PRO A 103 9.34 -26.69 -21.84
N ASP A 104 9.92 -27.12 -20.72
CA ASP A 104 9.72 -26.50 -19.42
C ASP A 104 10.47 -25.16 -19.35
N LEU A 105 11.72 -25.14 -19.81
CA LEU A 105 12.52 -23.91 -19.88
C LEU A 105 11.97 -22.93 -20.93
N GLN A 106 11.51 -23.43 -22.07
CA GLN A 106 10.84 -22.62 -23.10
C GLN A 106 9.55 -22.00 -22.56
N GLY A 107 8.70 -22.80 -21.89
CA GLY A 107 7.46 -22.31 -21.30
C GLY A 107 7.71 -21.22 -20.26
N PHE A 108 8.70 -21.40 -19.40
CA PHE A 108 9.13 -20.37 -18.46
C PHE A 108 9.64 -19.11 -19.17
N ALA A 109 10.53 -19.25 -20.15
CA ALA A 109 11.13 -18.14 -20.88
C ALA A 109 10.10 -17.30 -21.64
N VAL A 110 9.13 -17.95 -22.31
CA VAL A 110 8.07 -17.25 -23.04
C VAL A 110 7.15 -16.48 -22.08
N ASN A 111 6.74 -17.09 -20.97
CA ASN A 111 5.86 -16.42 -20.01
C ASN A 111 6.56 -15.27 -19.26
N ALA A 112 7.78 -15.51 -18.76
CA ALA A 112 8.59 -14.49 -18.11
C ALA A 112 8.94 -13.36 -19.09
N GLY A 113 9.38 -13.71 -20.30
CA GLY A 113 9.69 -12.79 -21.39
C GLY A 113 8.47 -11.97 -21.82
N ALA A 114 7.28 -12.55 -21.92
CA ALA A 114 6.05 -11.82 -22.22
C ALA A 114 5.67 -10.81 -21.12
N SER A 115 5.97 -11.11 -19.85
CA SER A 115 5.83 -10.13 -18.76
C SER A 115 6.82 -8.97 -18.91
N VAL A 116 8.09 -9.28 -19.15
CA VAL A 116 9.15 -8.28 -19.37
C VAL A 116 8.85 -7.42 -20.59
N PHE A 117 8.41 -8.03 -21.69
CA PHE A 117 8.07 -7.36 -22.94
C PHE A 117 6.92 -6.36 -22.75
N ARG A 118 5.84 -6.76 -22.07
CA ARG A 118 4.71 -5.86 -21.79
C ARG A 118 5.11 -4.67 -20.93
N ALA A 119 5.99 -4.88 -19.94
CA ALA A 119 6.43 -3.80 -19.05
C ALA A 119 7.40 -2.82 -19.75
N ASN A 120 8.33 -3.34 -20.58
CA ASN A 120 9.49 -2.57 -21.03
C ASN A 120 9.53 -2.29 -22.54
N CYS A 121 8.82 -3.06 -23.37
CA CYS A 121 9.00 -3.05 -24.83
C CYS A 121 7.71 -2.72 -25.60
N ALA A 122 6.55 -3.12 -25.08
CA ALA A 122 5.26 -2.99 -25.75
C ALA A 122 4.85 -1.54 -26.05
N GLN A 123 5.44 -0.56 -25.35
CA GLN A 123 5.19 0.86 -25.60
C GLN A 123 5.61 1.29 -27.00
N CYS A 124 6.68 0.69 -27.57
CA CYS A 124 7.14 0.97 -28.93
C CYS A 124 6.80 -0.16 -29.92
N HIS A 125 6.79 -1.40 -29.45
CA HIS A 125 6.57 -2.59 -30.30
C HIS A 125 5.12 -3.08 -30.33
N GLY A 126 4.19 -2.35 -29.70
CA GLY A 126 2.78 -2.73 -29.59
C GLY A 126 2.55 -3.88 -28.60
N SER A 127 1.32 -3.99 -28.10
CA SER A 127 0.93 -5.02 -27.12
C SER A 127 1.08 -6.46 -27.63
N GLY A 128 0.98 -6.65 -28.95
CA GLY A 128 1.16 -7.94 -29.64
C GLY A 128 2.52 -8.12 -30.32
N ALA A 129 3.52 -7.26 -30.05
CA ALA A 129 4.83 -7.27 -30.70
C ALA A 129 4.85 -7.04 -32.23
N ALA A 130 3.75 -6.55 -32.80
CA ALA A 130 3.60 -6.30 -34.24
C ALA A 130 4.07 -4.90 -34.70
N GLY A 131 4.45 -4.02 -33.76
CA GLY A 131 4.64 -2.59 -34.01
C GLY A 131 3.31 -1.83 -34.15
N GLU A 132 3.38 -0.51 -34.27
CA GLU A 132 2.23 0.29 -34.69
C GLU A 132 2.02 0.13 -36.20
N PRO A 133 0.78 -0.12 -36.68
CA PRO A 133 0.47 0.04 -38.08
C PRO A 133 0.78 1.48 -38.52
N VAL A 134 1.76 1.62 -39.42
CA VAL A 134 2.01 2.87 -40.14
C VAL A 134 0.76 3.19 -40.98
N GLY A 135 -0.19 3.94 -40.43
CA GLY A 135 -1.39 4.33 -41.20
C GLY A 135 -2.64 4.79 -40.47
N ARG A 136 -2.75 4.75 -39.13
CA ARG A 136 -3.91 5.36 -38.45
C ARG A 136 -3.70 6.88 -38.29
N LEU A 137 -3.82 7.60 -39.40
CA LEU A 137 -4.14 9.02 -39.33
C LEU A 137 -5.48 9.16 -38.59
N PRO A 138 -5.64 10.15 -37.69
CA PRO A 138 -6.93 10.41 -37.07
C PRO A 138 -7.97 10.69 -38.16
N GLU A 139 -9.08 9.95 -38.15
CA GLU A 139 -10.23 10.31 -38.99
C GLU A 139 -10.70 11.71 -38.58
N PRO A 140 -10.96 12.62 -39.54
CA PRO A 140 -11.43 13.96 -39.22
C PRO A 140 -12.80 13.88 -38.54
N PRO A 141 -13.09 14.77 -37.57
CA PRO A 141 -14.40 14.82 -36.95
C PRO A 141 -15.45 15.23 -38.00
N GLY A 142 -16.50 14.39 -38.13
CA GLY A 142 -17.70 14.68 -38.92
C GLY A 142 -18.65 15.64 -38.24
#